data_AF-A0A645FHK7-F1
#
_entry.id   AF-A0A645FHK7-F1
#
_cell.length_a   1.000
_cell.length_b   1.000
_cell.length_c   1.000
_cell.angle_alpha   90.00
_cell.angle_beta   90.00
_cell.angle_gamma   90.00
#
_symmetry.space_group_name_H-M   'P 1'
#
loop_
_entity.id
_entity.type
_entity.pdbx_description
1 polymer ?
#
loop_
_entity_poly.entity_id
_entity_poly.type
_entity_poly.pdbx_seq_one_letter_code
_entity_poly.pdbx_strand_id
1 'polypeptide(L)'
;MVPIIGNIAEHMVAITMAHKNKMNLSMEIAVSSSLQIALFVAPILVFISLIMKNPLTLVFNPFELAALGCTVLISYLVSSDGESNWLEGAALLAVYLIFGLAFFIFPV
;
A
#
# COMPACT_ATOMS: atom_id res chain seq x y z
N MET A 1 3.89 10.99 1.62
CA MET A 1 3.34 12.04 0.72
C MET A 1 3.34 11.59 -0.75
N VAL A 2 4.50 11.26 -1.34
CA VAL A 2 4.60 10.88 -2.77
C VAL A 2 3.62 9.78 -3.21
N PRO A 3 3.44 8.67 -2.47
CA PRO A 3 2.53 7.59 -2.90
C PRO A 3 1.05 8.00 -2.88
N ILE A 4 0.65 8.88 -1.96
CA ILE A 4 -0.74 9.36 -1.86
C ILE A 4 -1.12 10.09 -3.14
N ILE A 5 -0.24 10.98 -3.61
CA ILE A 5 -0.49 11.78 -4.82
C ILE A 5 -0.47 10.88 -6.06
N GLY A 6 0.48 9.95 -6.14
CA GLY A 6 0.62 9.04 -7.28
C GLY A 6 -0.58 8.11 -7.49
N ASN A 7 -1.25 7.71 -6.41
CA ASN A 7 -2.34 6.72 -6.45
C ASN A 7 -3.72 7.30 -6.10
N ILE A 8 -3.85 8.62 -5.96
CA ILE A 8 -5.10 9.25 -5.50
C ILE A 8 -6.30 8.92 -6.40
N ALA A 9 -6.07 8.83 -7.72
CA ALA A 9 -7.13 8.49 -8.67
C ALA A 9 -7.67 7.08 -8.42
N GLU A 10 -6.80 6.10 -8.22
CA GLU A 10 -7.18 4.71 -7.95
C GLU A 10 -7.91 4.58 -6.61
N HIS A 11 -7.45 5.30 -5.58
CA HIS A 11 -8.11 5.35 -4.28
C HIS A 11 -9.54 5.90 -4.39
N MET A 12 -9.74 7.00 -5.13
CA MET A 12 -11.06 7.58 -5.34
C MET A 12 -11.99 6.61 -6.09
N VAL A 13 -11.48 5.89 -7.08
CA VAL A 13 -12.26 4.88 -7.80
C VAL A 13 -12.62 3.71 -6.87
N ALA A 14 -11.68 3.20 -6.07
CA ALA A 14 -11.93 2.14 -5.10
C ALA A 14 -13.02 2.54 -4.10
N ILE A 15 -12.91 3.71 -3.48
CA ILE A 15 -13.91 4.26 -2.54
C ILE A 15 -15.28 4.40 -3.21
N THR A 16 -15.32 4.88 -4.46
CA THR A 16 -16.57 5.02 -5.21
C THR A 16 -17.21 3.66 -5.51
N MET A 17 -16.41 2.64 -5.82
CA MET A 17 -16.90 1.28 -6.05
C MET A 17 -17.40 0.64 -4.75
N ALA A 18 -16.68 0.82 -3.64
CA ALA A 18 -17.13 0.39 -2.32
C ALA A 18 -18.47 1.03 -1.94
N HIS A 19 -18.64 2.34 -2.14
CA HIS A 19 -19.90 3.05 -1.88
C HIS A 19 -21.05 2.56 -2.79
N LYS A 20 -20.75 2.02 -3.97
CA LYS A 20 -21.72 1.40 -4.89
C LYS A 20 -21.99 -0.07 -4.55
N ASN A 21 -21.60 -0.51 -3.36
CA ASN A 21 -21.72 -1.90 -2.89
C ASN A 21 -20.98 -2.91 -3.79
N LYS A 22 -19.89 -2.47 -4.44
CA LYS A 22 -19.01 -3.30 -5.28
C LYS A 22 -17.68 -3.54 -4.56
N MET A 23 -17.73 -4.15 -3.38
CA MET A 23 -16.54 -4.32 -2.52
C MET A 23 -15.46 -5.19 -3.19
N ASN A 24 -15.83 -6.28 -3.87
CA ASN A 24 -14.88 -7.12 -4.59
C ASN A 24 -14.05 -6.33 -5.61
N LEU A 25 -14.71 -5.44 -6.37
CA LEU A 25 -14.03 -4.57 -7.33
C LEU A 25 -13.14 -3.54 -6.62
N SER A 26 -13.58 -2.99 -5.49
CA SER A 26 -12.75 -2.09 -4.67
C SER A 26 -11.48 -2.79 -4.18
N MET A 27 -11.60 -4.02 -3.67
CA MET A 27 -10.46 -4.83 -3.22
C MET A 27 -9.53 -5.21 -4.37
N GLU A 28 -10.09 -5.57 -5.53
CA GLU A 28 -9.32 -5.88 -6.73
C GLU A 28 -8.48 -4.69 -7.20
N ILE A 29 -9.04 -3.48 -7.19
CA ILE A 29 -8.32 -2.24 -7.51
C ILE A 29 -7.17 -2.01 -6.54
N ALA A 30 -7.42 -2.15 -5.23
CA ALA A 30 -6.40 -1.93 -4.20
C ALA A 30 -5.24 -2.94 -4.28
N VAL A 31 -5.56 -4.23 -4.45
CA VAL A 31 -4.56 -5.30 -4.57
C VAL A 31 -3.78 -5.19 -5.88
N SER A 32 -4.46 -4.95 -7.02
CA SER A 32 -3.79 -4.78 -8.31
C SER A 32 -2.84 -3.59 -8.33
N SER A 33 -3.25 -2.45 -7.76
CA SER A 33 -2.37 -1.28 -7.62
C SER A 33 -1.12 -1.60 -6.81
N SER A 34 -1.28 -2.31 -5.68
CA SER A 34 -0.15 -2.74 -4.83
C SER A 34 0.79 -3.71 -5.56
N LEU A 35 0.23 -4.69 -6.28
CA LEU A 35 1.00 -5.63 -7.08
C LEU A 35 1.72 -4.95 -8.24
N GLN A 36 1.10 -3.97 -8.89
CA GLN A 36 1.73 -3.20 -9.96
C GLN A 36 2.95 -2.43 -9.43
N ILE A 37 2.85 -1.82 -8.25
CA ILE A 37 3.98 -1.13 -7.64
C ILE A 37 5.12 -2.14 -7.33
N ALA A 38 4.78 -3.27 -6.70
CA ALA A 38 5.76 -4.25 -6.26
C ALA A 38 6.43 -5.02 -7.41
N LEU A 39 5.65 -5.46 -8.41
CA LEU A 39 6.11 -6.36 -9.47
C LEU A 39 6.52 -5.64 -10.75
N PHE A 40 6.11 -4.39 -10.94
CA PHE A 40 6.39 -3.64 -12.16
C PHE A 40 7.16 -2.35 -11.89
N VAL A 41 6.61 -1.44 -11.08
CA VAL A 41 7.21 -0.12 -10.86
C VAL A 41 8.58 -0.24 -10.18
N ALA A 42 8.68 -0.95 -9.06
CA ALA A 42 9.95 -1.08 -8.34
C ALA A 42 11.05 -1.75 -9.17
N PRO A 43 10.83 -2.90 -9.85
CA PRO A 43 11.83 -3.49 -10.73
C PRO A 43 12.26 -2.58 -11.88
N ILE A 44 11.32 -1.87 -12.52
CA ILE A 44 11.65 -0.94 -13.61
C ILE A 44 12.52 0.21 -13.10
N LEU A 45 12.21 0.76 -11.93
CA LEU A 45 13.03 1.81 -11.34
C LEU A 45 14.46 1.31 -11.05
N VAL A 46 14.63 0.07 -10.60
CA VAL A 46 15.95 -0.54 -10.44
C VAL A 46 16.69 -0.59 -11.79
N PHE A 47 16.07 -1.06 -12.86
CA PHE A 47 16.72 -1.10 -14.18
C PHE A 47 17.05 0.29 -14.75
N ILE A 48 16.14 1.26 -14.61
CA ILE A 48 16.37 2.65 -15.05
C ILE A 48 17.55 3.26 -14.28
N SER A 49 17.63 3.01 -12.98
CA SER A 49 18.69 3.53 -12.11
C SER A 49 20.09 3.08 -12.55
N LEU A 50 20.22 1.86 -13.08
CA LEU A 50 21.47 1.32 -13.61
C LEU A 50 21.93 2.10 -14.86
N ILE A 51 21.01 2.46 -15.74
CA ILE A 51 21.29 3.25 -16.95
C ILE A 51 21.73 4.67 -16.56
N MET A 52 21.10 5.24 -15.53
CA MET A 52 21.40 6.58 -15.02
C MET A 52 22.71 6.65 -14.20
N LYS A 53 23.41 5.52 -14.01
CA LYS A 53 24.63 5.40 -13.18
C LYS A 53 24.44 5.82 -11.72
N ASN A 54 23.20 5.79 -11.22
CA ASN A 54 22.87 6.03 -9.82
C ASN A 54 22.01 4.86 -9.33
N PRO A 55 22.63 3.76 -8.87
CA PRO A 55 21.94 2.49 -8.64
C PRO A 55 20.96 2.59 -7.46
N LEU A 56 19.68 2.34 -7.74
CA LEU A 56 18.63 2.13 -6.74
C LEU A 56 18.67 0.66 -6.31
N THR A 57 18.95 0.41 -5.04
CA THR A 57 18.93 -0.94 -4.45
C THR A 57 17.61 -1.18 -3.72
N LEU A 58 17.06 -2.40 -3.79
CA LEU A 58 15.89 -2.82 -2.99
C LEU A 58 16.28 -3.17 -1.55
N VAL A 59 17.14 -2.35 -0.94
CA VAL A 59 17.56 -2.48 0.45
C VAL A 59 16.70 -1.54 1.28
N PHE A 60 15.81 -2.13 2.07
CA PHE A 60 14.94 -1.41 3.00
C PHE A 60 15.54 -1.46 4.39
N ASN A 61 15.29 -0.42 5.19
CA ASN A 61 15.62 -0.46 6.61
C ASN A 61 14.80 -1.58 7.30
N PRO A 62 15.35 -2.30 8.32
CA PRO A 62 14.58 -3.27 9.09
C PRO A 62 13.19 -2.76 9.55
N PHE A 63 13.08 -1.47 9.90
CA PHE A 63 11.81 -0.86 10.26
C PHE A 63 10.82 -0.80 9.08
N GLU A 64 11.27 -0.38 7.90
CA GLU A 64 10.46 -0.34 6.68
C GLU A 64 9.99 -1.73 6.27
N LEU A 65 10.90 -2.71 6.33
CA LEU A 65 10.60 -4.09 5.97
C LEU A 65 9.59 -4.71 6.95
N ALA A 66 9.72 -4.43 8.25
CA ALA A 66 8.76 -4.86 9.27
C ALA A 66 7.39 -4.22 9.05
N ALA A 67 7.34 -2.90 8.80
CA ALA A 67 6.09 -2.19 8.54
C ALA A 67 5.38 -2.72 7.28
N LEU A 68 6.12 -2.99 6.21
CA LEU A 68 5.59 -3.58 4.98
C LEU A 68 5.04 -4.98 5.23
N GLY A 69 5.80 -5.85 5.90
CA GLY A 69 5.37 -7.19 6.26
C GLY A 69 4.11 -7.21 7.15
N CYS A 70 4.07 -6.36 8.19
CA CYS A 70 2.90 -6.20 9.04
C CYS A 70 1.68 -5.70 8.28
N THR A 71 1.86 -4.74 7.36
CA THR A 71 0.75 -4.19 6.56
C THR A 71 0.14 -5.25 5.65
N VAL A 72 0.96 -6.09 5.01
CA VAL A 72 0.48 -7.21 4.18
C VAL A 72 -0.27 -8.22 5.03
N LEU A 73 0.27 -8.59 6.19
CA LEU A 73 -0.34 -9.57 7.09
C LEU A 73 -1.68 -9.07 7.66
N ILE A 74 -1.75 -7.83 8.16
CA ILE A 74 -2.98 -7.25 8.70
C ILE A 74 -4.04 -7.13 7.61
N SER A 75 -3.67 -6.63 6.42
CA SER A 75 -4.59 -6.52 5.28
C SER A 75 -5.14 -7.88 4.87
N TYR A 76 -4.29 -8.92 4.86
CA TYR A 76 -4.72 -10.29 4.58
C TYR A 76 -5.69 -10.81 5.64
N LEU A 77 -5.36 -10.69 6.94
CA LEU A 77 -6.21 -11.17 8.02
C LEU A 77 -7.59 -10.52 7.98
N VAL A 78 -7.65 -9.20 7.80
CA VAL A 78 -8.91 -8.45 7.73
C VAL A 78 -9.73 -8.78 6.48
N SER A 79 -9.08 -9.15 5.37
CA SER A 79 -9.79 -9.45 4.12
C SER A 79 -10.12 -10.93 3.92
N SER A 80 -9.70 -11.80 4.85
CA SER A 80 -9.68 -13.26 4.65
C SER A 80 -11.04 -13.94 4.80
N ASP A 81 -11.97 -13.34 5.55
CA ASP A 81 -13.33 -13.85 5.75
C ASP A 81 -14.26 -13.50 4.58
N GLY A 82 -13.83 -12.61 3.67
CA GLY A 82 -14.54 -12.23 2.46
C GLY A 82 -15.71 -11.27 2.68
N GLU A 83 -15.91 -10.82 3.92
CA GLU A 83 -16.89 -9.81 4.30
C GLU A 83 -16.15 -8.51 4.63
N SER A 84 -16.88 -7.40 4.75
CA SER A 84 -16.26 -6.13 5.14
C SER A 84 -17.19 -5.35 6.05
N ASN A 85 -16.64 -4.76 7.11
CA ASN A 85 -17.39 -3.93 8.04
C ASN A 85 -16.72 -2.55 8.24
N TRP A 86 -17.50 -1.55 8.63
CA TRP A 86 -16.98 -0.21 8.90
C TRP A 86 -15.90 -0.21 10.01
N LEU A 87 -16.03 -1.09 11.01
CA LEU A 87 -15.04 -1.20 12.08
C LEU A 87 -13.69 -1.72 11.58
N GLU A 88 -13.69 -2.68 10.65
CA GLU A 88 -12.46 -3.17 10.01
C GLU A 88 -11.79 -2.08 9.18
N GLY A 89 -12.58 -1.32 8.41
CA GLY A 89 -12.10 -0.15 7.68
C GLY A 89 -11.48 0.89 8.62
N ALA A 90 -12.13 1.19 9.74
CA ALA A 90 -11.61 2.11 10.75
C ALA A 90 -10.32 1.57 11.39
N ALA A 91 -10.22 0.27 11.65
CA ALA A 91 -9.01 -0.37 12.18
C ALA A 91 -7.84 -0.26 11.19
N LEU A 92 -8.08 -0.51 9.90
CA LEU A 92 -7.05 -0.35 8.85
C LEU A 92 -6.57 1.10 8.72
N LEU A 93 -7.49 2.07 8.80
CA LEU A 93 -7.13 3.50 8.83
C LEU A 93 -6.31 3.86 10.08
N ALA A 94 -6.66 3.30 11.25
CA ALA A 94 -5.90 3.51 12.47
C ALA A 94 -4.47 2.94 12.36
N VAL A 95 -4.31 1.73 11.81
CA VAL A 95 -2.99 1.13 11.56
C VAL A 95 -2.18 1.99 10.60
N TYR A 96 -2.79 2.49 9.52
CA TYR A 96 -2.15 3.41 8.58
C TYR A 96 -1.65 4.70 9.26
N LEU A 97 -2.47 5.29 10.13
CA LEU A 97 -2.10 6.48 10.91
C LEU A 97 -0.97 6.19 11.90
N ILE A 98 -1.01 5.05 12.59
CA ILE A 98 0.05 4.64 13.53
C ILE A 98 1.38 4.50 12.80
N PHE A 99 1.42 3.81 11.65
CA PHE A 99 2.65 3.73 10.85
C PHE A 99 3.06 5.09 10.32
N GLY A 100 2.13 5.91 9.81
CA GLY A 100 2.41 7.26 9.35
C GLY A 100 3.06 8.14 10.42
N LEU A 101 2.56 8.08 11.66
CA LEU A 101 3.17 8.75 12.82
C LEU A 101 4.52 8.15 13.18
N ALA A 102 4.66 6.83 13.15
CA ALA A 102 5.93 6.17 13.46
C ALA A 102 7.03 6.59 12.48
N PHE A 103 6.75 6.63 11.17
CA PHE A 103 7.67 7.15 10.15
C PHE A 103 7.95 8.65 10.28
N PHE A 104 7.01 9.43 10.82
CA PHE A 104 7.23 10.87 11.06
C PHE A 104 8.15 11.12 12.27
N ILE A 105 8.01 10.32 13.34
CA ILE A 105 8.79 10.47 14.58
C ILE A 105 10.17 9.83 14.47
N PHE A 106 10.24 8.66 13.81
CA PHE A 106 11.48 7.94 13.54
C PHE A 106 11.83 8.09 12.06
N PRO A 107 12.42 9.23 11.66
CA PRO A 107 12.90 9.38 10.29
C PRO A 107 13.98 8.34 10.06
N VAL A 108 13.66 7.38 9.19
CA VAL A 108 14.59 6.39 8.63
C VAL A 108 15.57 7.04 7.67
#